data_AF-A0A7G9WAR9-F1
#
_entry.id   AF-A0A7G9WAR9-F1
#
_cell.length_a   1.000
_cell.length_b   1.000
_cell.length_c   1.000
_cell.angle_alpha   90.00
_cell.angle_beta   90.00
_cell.angle_gamma   90.00
#
_symmetry.space_group_name_H-M   'P 1'
#
loop_
_entity.id
_entity.type
_entity.pdbx_description
1 polymer ?
#
loop_
_entity_poly.entity_id
_entity_poly.type
_entity_poly.pdbx_seq_one_letter_code
_entity_poly.pdbx_strand_id
1 'polypeptide(L)' 'MKIRMLNIIFILLGVVYIALPIIFNIDGILGFLSVCLGVAFLVIGLFKGNKPSEVICDILDLLV' A
#
# COMPACT_ATOMS: atom_id res chain seq x y z
N MET A 1 16.66 5.08 -9.05
CA MET A 1 15.28 5.47 -9.39
C MET A 1 14.29 4.31 -9.49
N LYS A 2 14.57 3.18 -10.18
CA LYS A 2 13.57 2.11 -10.39
C LYS A 2 12.95 1.49 -9.11
N ILE A 3 13.73 1.35 -8.03
CA ILE A 3 13.26 0.73 -6.78
C ILE A 3 12.23 1.62 -6.05
N ARG A 4 12.37 2.94 -6.12
CA ARG A 4 11.47 3.88 -5.41
C ARG A 4 10.08 3.94 -6.04
N MET A 5 10.00 3.94 -7.37
CA MET A 5 8.72 3.87 -8.09
C MET A 5 7.94 2.60 -7.77
N LEU A 6 8.61 1.44 -7.67
CA LEU A 6 7.98 0.19 -7.28
C LEU A 6 7.38 0.25 -5.87
N ASN A 7 8.10 0.85 -4.91
CA ASN A 7 7.62 1.00 -3.54
C ASN A 7 6.35 1.86 -3.46
N ILE A 8 6.30 2.96 -4.21
CA ILE A 8 5.11 3.82 -4.31
C ILE A 8 3.92 3.05 -4.90
N ILE A 9 4.14 2.26 -5.96
CA ILE A 9 3.10 1.42 -6.58
C ILE A 9 2.55 0.39 -5.57
N PHE A 10 3.42 -0.26 -4.79
CA PHE A 10 2.99 -1.22 -3.76
C PHE A 10 2.17 -0.56 -2.65
N ILE A 11 2.54 0.66 -2.24
CA ILE A 11 1.77 1.42 -1.23
C ILE A 11 0.39 1.79 -1.78
N LEU A 12 0.32 2.30 -3.01
CA LEU A 12 -0.95 2.61 -3.69
C LEU A 12 -1.85 1.37 -3.81
N LEU A 13 -1.30 0.24 -4.27
CA LEU A 13 -2.03 -1.04 -4.33
C LEU A 13 -2.53 -1.48 -2.97
N GLY A 14 -1.70 -1.34 -1.92
CA GLY A 14 -2.07 -1.69 -0.56
C GLY A 14 -3.25 -0.86 -0.04
N VAL A 15 -3.23 0.45 -0.25
CA VAL A 15 -4.34 1.36 0.12
C VAL A 15 -5.62 0.98 -0.63
N VAL A 16 -5.54 0.71 -1.94
CA VAL A 16 -6.71 0.28 -2.74
C VAL A 16 -7.29 -1.04 -2.23
N TYR A 17 -6.45 -2.03 -1.91
CA TYR A 17 -6.89 -3.33 -1.39
C TYR A 17 -7.56 -3.25 -0.01
N ILE A 18 -7.14 -2.30 0.84
CA ILE A 18 -7.78 -2.04 2.13
C ILE A 18 -9.11 -1.29 1.95
N ALA A 19 -9.17 -0.35 1.00
CA ALA A 19 -10.37 0.43 0.73
C ALA A 19 -11.47 -0.37 0.00
N LEU A 20 -11.10 -1.33 -0.84
CA LEU A 20 -12.01 -2.21 -1.59
C LEU A 20 -13.13 -2.83 -0.74
N PRO A 21 -12.86 -3.57 0.35
CA PRO A 21 -13.91 -4.17 1.16
C PRO A 21 -14.81 -3.15 1.85
N ILE A 22 -14.30 -1.95 2.14
CA ILE A 22 -15.07 -0.84 2.73
C ILE A 22 -16.02 -0.23 1.69
N ILE A 23 -15.53 0.02 0.47
CA ILE A 23 -16.31 0.65 -0.61
C ILE A 23 -17.41 -0.28 -1.13
N PHE A 24 -17.09 -1.57 -1.30
CA PHE A 24 -17.99 -2.55 -1.88
C PHE A 24 -18.79 -3.35 -0.84
N ASN A 25 -18.68 -3.01 0.46
CA ASN A 25 -19.29 -3.76 1.58
C ASN A 25 -19.05 -5.28 1.47
N ILE A 26 -17.79 -5.66 1.24
CA ILE A 26 -17.41 -7.08 1.13
C ILE A 26 -17.20 -7.62 2.55
N ASP A 27 -18.17 -8.38 3.03
CA ASP A 27 -18.11 -9.03 4.34
C ASP A 27 -17.48 -10.43 4.31
N GLY A 28 -17.05 -10.87 5.49
CA GLY A 28 -16.56 -12.22 5.73
C GLY A 28 -15.10 -12.44 5.31
N ILE A 29 -14.77 -13.67 4.95
CA ILE A 29 -13.36 -14.09 4.78
C ILE A 29 -12.67 -13.42 3.60
N LEU A 30 -13.43 -13.04 2.56
CA LEU A 30 -12.92 -12.33 1.39
C LEU A 30 -12.50 -10.90 1.74
N GLY A 31 -13.31 -10.20 2.54
CA GLY A 31 -12.97 -8.86 3.03
C GLY A 31 -11.71 -8.90 3.91
N PHE A 32 -11.64 -9.87 4.82
CA PHE A 32 -10.46 -10.09 5.66
C PHE A 32 -9.20 -10.40 4.84
N LEU A 33 -9.29 -11.31 3.86
CA LEU A 33 -8.19 -11.62 2.94
C LEU A 33 -7.72 -10.39 2.15
N SER A 34 -8.66 -9.56 1.68
CA SER A 34 -8.34 -8.32 0.96
C SER A 34 -7.55 -7.35 1.84
N VAL A 35 -7.97 -7.15 3.09
CA VAL A 35 -7.25 -6.30 4.05
C VAL A 35 -5.86 -6.87 4.35
N CYS A 36 -5.74 -8.19 4.58
CA CYS A 36 -4.45 -8.83 4.81
C CYS A 36 -3.48 -8.66 3.63
N LEU A 37 -3.96 -8.83 2.39
CA LEU A 37 -3.18 -8.58 1.18
C LEU A 37 -2.76 -7.11 1.08
N GLY A 38 -3.67 -6.19 1.37
CA GLY A 38 -3.38 -4.76 1.35
C GLY A 38 -2.31 -4.35 2.37
N VAL A 39 -2.37 -4.90 3.59
CA VAL A 39 -1.34 -4.68 4.62
C VAL A 39 0.00 -5.30 4.19
N ALA A 40 0.01 -6.49 3.59
CA ALA A 40 1.23 -7.11 3.07
C ALA A 40 1.90 -6.24 2.00
N PHE A 41 1.12 -5.67 1.07
CA PHE A 41 1.64 -4.75 0.07
C PHE A 41 2.16 -3.44 0.67
N LEU A 42 1.50 -2.88 1.69
CA LEU A 42 1.99 -1.72 2.43
C LEU A 42 3.33 -1.98 3.10
N VAL A 43 3.47 -3.13 3.79
CA VAL A 43 4.72 -3.50 4.45
C VAL A 43 5.85 -3.67 3.43
N ILE A 44 5.57 -4.34 2.31
CA ILE A 44 6.56 -4.49 1.23
C ILE A 44 6.94 -3.11 0.67
N GLY A 45 5.98 -2.25 0.38
CA GLY A 45 6.25 -0.92 -0.18
C GLY A 45 7.02 0.00 0.76
N LEU A 46 6.73 -0.05 2.06
CA LEU A 46 7.40 0.80 3.07
C LEU A 46 8.79 0.30 3.45
N PHE A 47 9.00 -1.01 3.57
CA PHE A 47 10.21 -1.57 4.18
C PHE A 47 11.17 -2.25 3.17
N LYS A 48 10.74 -2.51 1.93
CA LYS A 48 11.61 -3.18 0.96
C LYS A 48 12.64 -2.21 0.39
N GLY A 49 13.88 -2.38 0.83
CA GLY A 49 15.07 -1.78 0.21
C GLY A 49 15.25 -0.27 0.42
N ASN A 50 14.40 0.37 1.21
CA ASN A 50 14.50 1.79 1.59
C ASN A 50 14.05 1.97 3.06
N LYS A 51 14.39 3.13 3.66
CA LYS A 51 13.83 3.51 4.96
C LYS A 51 12.37 3.96 4.75
N PRO A 52 11.43 3.56 5.60
CA PRO A 52 10.02 3.93 5.46
C PRO A 52 9.80 5.44 5.45
N SER A 53 10.61 6.19 6.22
CA SER A 53 10.56 7.66 6.23
C SER A 53 10.86 8.30 4.87
N GLU A 54 11.78 7.73 4.09
CA GLU A 54 12.14 8.26 2.76
C GLU A 54 10.99 8.02 1.77
N VAL A 55 10.34 6.85 1.84
CA VAL A 55 9.21 6.52 0.96
C VAL A 55 7.99 7.39 1.29
N ILE A 56 7.75 7.70 2.56
CA ILE A 56 6.67 8.59 2.98
C ILE A 56 6.91 10.03 2.49
N CYS A 57 8.13 10.55 2.61
CA CYS A 57 8.48 11.86 2.04
C CYS A 57 8.28 11.89 0.51
N ASP A 58 8.76 10.86 -0.20
CA ASP A 58 8.58 10.76 -1.66
C ASP A 58 7.09 10.73 -2.05
N ILE A 59 6.21 10.12 -1.24
CA ILE A 59 4.76 10.13 -1.46
C ILE A 59 4.14 11.51 -1.18
N LEU A 60 4.59 12.19 -0.12
CA LEU A 60 4.14 13.53 0.23
C LEU A 60 4.53 14.55 -0.86
N ASP A 61 5.77 14.49 -1.36
CA ASP A 61 6.24 15.32 -2.46
C ASP A 61 5.52 15.03 -3.78
N LEU A 62 5.00 13.82 -3.98
CA LEU A 62 4.17 13.48 -5.15
C LEU A 62 2.74 14.05 -5.05
N LEU A 63 2.27 14.32 -3.84
CA LEU A 63 0.90 14.77 -3.54
C LEU A 63 0.75 16.29 -3.51
N VAL A 64 1.84 17.03 -3.31
CA VAL A 64 1.94 18.50 -3.29
C VAL A 64 2.30 19.02 -4.68
#